data_AF-A0A286U0Z8-F1
#
_entry.id   AF-A0A286U0Z8-F1
#
_cell.length_a   1.000
_cell.length_b   1.000
_cell.length_c   1.000
_cell.angle_alpha   90.00
_cell.angle_beta   90.00
_cell.angle_gamma   90.00
#
_symmetry.space_group_name_H-M   'P 1'
#
loop_
_entity.id
_entity.type
_entity.pdbx_description
1 polymer ?
#
loop_
_entity_poly.entity_id
_entity_poly.type
_entity_poly.pdbx_seq_one_letter_code
_entity_poly.pdbx_strand_id
1 'polypeptide(L)' 'MNKWKCDNCGYELDVNEPPEKCPSCDKTCEFREITNYVPKDFIPEDEQNGK' A
#
# COMPACT_ATOMS: atom_id res chain seq x y z
N MET A 1 7.16 -1.35 -8.77
CA MET A 1 7.20 -2.12 -7.52
C MET A 1 6.06 -1.60 -6.68
N ASN A 2 5.16 -2.48 -6.26
CA ASN A 2 3.99 -2.08 -5.50
C ASN A 2 4.29 -2.18 -4.01
N LYS A 3 3.76 -1.24 -3.23
CA LYS A 3 3.81 -1.29 -1.77
C LYS A 3 2.51 -1.88 -1.28
N TRP A 4 2.61 -2.86 -0.42
CA TRP A 4 1.49 -3.50 0.24
C TRP A 4 1.61 -3.30 1.73
N LYS A 5 0.47 -3.22 2.42
CA LYS A 5 0.39 -3.12 3.86
C LYS A 5 -0.57 -4.17 4.39
N CYS A 6 -0.12 -4.97 5.33
CA CYS A 6 -0.93 -5.93 6.03
C CYS A 6 -1.98 -5.19 6.85
N ASP A 7 -3.26 -5.52 6.64
CA ASP A 7 -4.34 -4.85 7.38
C ASP A 7 -4.44 -5.32 8.85
N ASN A 8 -3.91 -6.51 9.13
CA ASN A 8 -3.96 -7.11 10.47
C ASN A 8 -2.86 -6.59 11.41
N CYS A 9 -1.61 -6.50 10.94
CA CYS A 9 -0.46 -6.10 11.77
C CYS A 9 0.19 -4.79 11.35
N GLY A 10 -0.16 -4.24 10.18
CA GLY A 10 0.46 -3.03 9.64
C GLY A 10 1.82 -3.24 8.98
N TYR A 11 2.28 -4.49 8.80
CA TYR A 11 3.55 -4.80 8.12
C TYR A 11 3.53 -4.35 6.65
N GLU A 12 4.57 -3.65 6.22
CA GLU A 12 4.71 -3.11 4.87
C GLU A 12 5.71 -3.92 4.06
N LEU A 13 5.38 -4.21 2.80
CA LEU A 13 6.24 -4.96 1.88
C LEU A 13 6.22 -4.36 0.47
N ASP A 14 7.38 -4.35 -0.17
CA ASP A 14 7.58 -3.85 -1.54
C ASP A 14 7.71 -5.04 -2.50
N VAL A 15 6.58 -5.50 -3.03
CA VAL A 15 6.49 -6.66 -3.95
C VAL A 15 5.45 -6.38 -5.04
N ASN A 16 5.55 -7.06 -6.18
CA ASN A 16 4.53 -6.89 -7.24
C ASN A 16 3.16 -7.43 -6.80
N GLU A 17 3.14 -8.57 -6.12
CA GLU A 17 1.93 -9.24 -5.65
C GLU A 17 2.09 -9.65 -4.17
N PRO A 18 1.07 -9.47 -3.33
CA PRO A 18 1.16 -9.77 -1.91
C PRO A 18 1.06 -11.30 -1.68
N PRO A 19 1.77 -11.85 -0.69
CA PRO A 19 1.64 -13.25 -0.31
C PRO A 19 0.32 -13.51 0.44
N GLU A 20 -0.23 -14.72 0.36
CA GLU A 20 -1.39 -15.12 1.20
C GLU A 20 -1.07 -15.04 2.70
N LYS A 21 0.17 -15.37 3.07
CA LYS A 21 0.64 -15.38 4.46
C LYS A 21 1.55 -14.19 4.72
N CYS A 22 1.24 -13.47 5.80
CA CYS A 22 2.08 -12.36 6.23
C CYS A 22 3.37 -12.88 6.88
N PRO A 23 4.56 -12.42 6.43
CA PRO A 23 5.84 -12.84 7.00
C PRO A 23 6.11 -12.24 8.40
N SER A 24 5.32 -11.26 8.84
CA SER A 24 5.47 -10.64 10.15
C SER A 24 4.59 -11.27 11.23
N CYS A 25 3.39 -11.72 10.88
CA CYS A 25 2.46 -12.29 11.85
C CYS A 25 2.11 -13.77 11.57
N ASP A 26 2.69 -14.35 10.52
CA ASP A 26 2.57 -15.77 10.11
C ASP A 26 1.13 -16.26 9.90
N LYS A 27 0.20 -15.32 9.70
CA LYS A 27 -1.24 -15.58 9.50
C LYS A 27 -1.65 -15.21 8.08
N THR A 28 -2.72 -15.85 7.61
CA THR A 28 -3.39 -15.49 6.37
C THR A 28 -4.04 -14.12 6.57
N CYS A 29 -3.56 -13.10 5.85
CA CYS A 29 -4.00 -11.72 6.03
C CYS A 29 -4.29 -11.08 4.68
N GLU A 30 -5.23 -10.15 4.65
CA GLU A 30 -5.43 -9.29 3.50
C GLU A 30 -4.38 -8.18 3.49
N PHE A 31 -3.93 -7.85 2.29
CA PHE A 31 -2.95 -6.80 2.04
C PHE A 31 -3.60 -5.73 1.19
N ARG A 32 -3.57 -4.49 1.69
CA ARG A 32 -3.99 -3.32 0.91
C ARG A 32 -2.79 -2.76 0.17
N GLU A 33 -2.97 -2.44 -1.10
CA GLU A 33 -1.97 -1.68 -1.85
C GLU A 33 -1.92 -0.25 -1.28
N ILE A 34 -0.72 0.19 -0.91
CA ILE A 34 -0.42 1.53 -0.41
C ILE A 34 0.59 2.21 -1.33
N THR A 35 0.59 1.84 -2.62
CA THR A 35 1.37 2.56 -3.60
C THR A 35 0.92 4.02 -3.58
N ASN A 36 1.84 4.93 -3.28
CA ASN A 36 1.69 6.37 -3.55
C ASN A 36 1.70 6.64 -5.07
N TYR A 37 1.15 5.73 -5.88
CA TYR A 37 0.86 6.02 -7.26
C TYR A 37 -0.41 6.86 -7.25
N VAL A 38 -0.25 8.16 -7.05
CA VAL A 38 -1.27 9.11 -7.45
C VAL A 38 -1.21 9.11 -8.98
N PRO A 39 -2.22 8.57 -9.69
CA PRO A 39 -2.27 8.75 -11.13
C PRO A 39 -2.21 10.26 -11.38
N LYS A 40 -1.33 10.70 -12.27
CA LYS A 40 -1.21 12.12 -12.67
C LYS A 40 -2.54 12.77 -13.10
N ASP A 41 -3.53 11.94 -13.47
CA ASP A 41 -4.89 12.36 -13.83
C ASP A 41 -5.86 12.41 -12.62
N PHE A 42 -5.40 11.98 -11.44
CA PHE A 42 -6.13 11.88 -10.16
C PHE A 42 -5.41 12.62 -9.03
N ILE A 43 -4.47 13.52 -9.32
CA ILE A 43 -4.09 14.53 -8.34
C ILE A 43 -5.29 15.49 -8.26
N PRO A 44 -6.10 15.48 -7.18
CA PRO A 44 -7.06 16.54 -6.99
C PRO A 44 -6.26 17.84 -6.83
N GLU A 45 -6.62 18.86 -7.61
CA GLU A 45 -5.89 20.14 -7.76
C GLU A 45 -5.62 20.86 -6.41
N ASP A 46 -6.31 20.42 -5.36
CA ASP A 46 -6.23 20.86 -3.97
C ASP A 46 -4.92 20.50 -3.21
N GLU A 47 -4.11 19.52 -3.64
CA GLU A 47 -2.77 19.28 -3.04
C GLU A 47 -1.65 20.10 -3.70
N GLN A 48 -1.93 20.89 -4.74
CA GLN A 48 -0.93 21.76 -5.38
C GLN A 48 -0.71 23.08 -4.61
N ASN A 49 -1.62 23.48 -3.73
CA ASN A 49 -1.50 24.72 -2.96
C ASN A 49 -1.24 24.43 -1.48
N GLY A 50 -0.02 23.92 -1.21
CA GLY A 50 0.62 24.11 0.08
C GLY A 50 0.65 25.60 0.42
N LYS A 51 -0.12 25.98 1.45
CA LYS A 51 -0.04 27.29 2.06
C LYS A 51 1.18 27.39 2.98
#